data_AF-A0A1Y2HT24-F1
#
_entry.id   AF-A0A1Y2HT24-F1
#
_cell.length_a   1.000
_cell.length_b   1.000
_cell.length_c   1.000
_cell.angle_alpha   90.00
_cell.angle_beta   90.00
_cell.angle_gamma   90.00
#
_symmetry.space_group_name_H-M   'P 1'
#
loop_
_entity.id
_entity.type
_entity.pdbx_description
1 polymer ?
#
loop_
_entity_poly.entity_id
_entity_poly.type
_entity_poly.pdbx_seq_one_letter_code
_entity_poly.pdbx_strand_id
1 'polypeptide(L)'
;MAASDNGITRLATHAGSWYLDDAAELDKQLSDFLAAAKVAKPTKNARILIAPHAGYSYSGATAAHAYAHWDISSLDRVIVLGPSHHVPLSGCALSRCTQIATPLGNLPGDMDTTHRLATSYGGHFTWMSKSVDEAEHSLEMHFPYIAKVFKDASRPLPLVTQILVGDLTPELDRVYGDLIARELADPAVGLVVSSDFCHWGQRFRFTHYTPTPTALCDCSHPRAHHHHHDAGHHANCADPASVLAARNAVPIHQSIEALDRAGMHIIERLDLPAWIAYLNESKNTVCGRNPIRLALVALNDLYEASLELAAAFVKYAQSSRVAQLKDSSVSYASAYATVPEGVERILAADADANDMDEDEEREVLRGDESTHLGDDDDDMDEEDASQATSSAGDNANDVDAEGDSRMGEVEEEDERDEEK
;
A
#
# COMPACT_ATOMS: atom_id res chain seq x y z
N MET A 1 -13.29 3.48 38.27
CA MET A 1 -14.32 4.23 37.51
C MET A 1 -13.86 4.22 36.07
N ALA A 2 -14.55 3.50 35.19
CA ALA A 2 -14.19 3.44 33.78
C ALA A 2 -14.45 4.81 33.15
N ALA A 3 -13.42 5.43 32.58
CA ALA A 3 -13.64 6.52 31.65
C ALA A 3 -14.48 5.95 30.51
N SER A 4 -15.64 6.54 30.26
CA SER A 4 -16.40 6.32 29.03
C SER A 4 -15.52 6.79 27.87
N ASP A 5 -14.78 5.86 27.27
CA ASP A 5 -13.92 6.18 26.15
C ASP A 5 -14.80 6.47 24.93
N ASN A 6 -14.89 7.74 24.57
CA ASN A 6 -15.74 8.24 23.50
C ASN A 6 -14.99 8.01 22.17
N GLY A 7 -14.68 6.75 21.87
CA GLY A 7 -13.83 6.34 20.76
C GLY A 7 -14.43 6.72 19.41
N ILE A 8 -13.58 7.14 18.47
CA ILE A 8 -13.97 7.43 17.09
C ILE A 8 -14.08 6.09 16.34
N THR A 9 -15.25 5.80 15.77
CA THR A 9 -15.50 4.58 15.00
C THR A 9 -15.57 4.90 13.52
N ARG A 10 -14.80 4.19 12.70
CA ARG A 10 -14.97 4.10 11.24
C ARG A 10 -16.15 3.17 10.96
N LEU A 11 -17.21 3.67 10.32
CA LEU A 11 -18.36 2.85 9.96
C LEU A 11 -18.06 1.93 8.77
N ALA A 12 -18.84 0.87 8.64
CA ALA A 12 -18.79 -0.09 7.54
C ALA A 12 -19.64 0.45 6.38
N THR A 13 -19.18 1.52 5.73
CA THR A 13 -19.97 2.30 4.75
C THR A 13 -20.22 1.58 3.44
N HIS A 14 -19.44 0.54 3.13
CA HIS A 14 -19.57 -0.25 1.91
C HIS A 14 -20.35 -1.57 2.13
N ALA A 15 -20.74 -1.86 3.38
CA ALA A 15 -21.65 -2.95 3.69
C ALA A 15 -23.02 -2.75 3.01
N GLY A 16 -23.59 -3.82 2.47
CA GLY A 16 -24.87 -3.81 1.74
C GLY A 16 -24.74 -3.47 0.26
N SER A 17 -23.53 -3.14 -0.23
CA SER A 17 -23.24 -2.89 -1.64
C SER A 17 -22.03 -3.69 -2.12
N TRP A 18 -20.86 -3.49 -1.50
CA TRP A 18 -19.63 -4.18 -1.89
C TRP A 18 -19.52 -5.58 -1.27
N TYR A 19 -20.16 -5.77 -0.12
CA TYR A 19 -20.28 -7.03 0.59
C TYR A 19 -21.57 -7.05 1.41
N LEU A 20 -21.99 -8.23 1.86
CA LEU A 20 -23.24 -8.41 2.60
C LEU A 20 -23.18 -7.68 3.97
N ASP A 21 -24.23 -6.94 4.31
CA ASP A 21 -24.36 -6.25 5.60
C ASP A 21 -24.93 -7.14 6.71
N ASP A 22 -25.67 -8.20 6.37
CA ASP A 22 -26.10 -9.21 7.33
C ASP A 22 -24.91 -10.05 7.83
N ALA A 23 -24.70 -10.04 9.14
CA ALA A 23 -23.57 -10.70 9.77
C ALA A 23 -23.54 -12.22 9.54
N ALA A 24 -24.69 -12.89 9.54
CA ALA A 24 -24.75 -14.34 9.39
C ALA A 24 -24.53 -14.76 7.93
N GLU A 25 -25.09 -14.00 6.98
CA GLU A 25 -24.87 -14.23 5.56
C GLU A 25 -23.42 -13.96 5.16
N LEU A 26 -22.82 -12.86 5.64
CA LEU A 26 -21.42 -12.55 5.40
C LEU A 26 -20.48 -13.60 6.00
N ASP A 27 -20.70 -14.00 7.25
CA ASP A 27 -19.91 -15.03 7.91
C ASP A 27 -19.91 -16.35 7.11
N LYS A 28 -21.10 -16.77 6.67
CA LYS A 28 -21.26 -17.96 5.84
C LYS A 28 -20.55 -17.82 4.49
N GLN A 29 -20.72 -16.69 3.80
CA GLN A 29 -20.08 -16.44 2.50
C GLN A 29 -18.56 -16.52 2.61
N LEU A 30 -17.96 -15.88 3.63
CA LEU A 30 -16.53 -15.94 3.86
C LEU A 30 -16.05 -17.34 4.25
N SER A 31 -16.80 -18.09 5.06
CA SER A 31 -16.50 -19.49 5.36
C SER A 31 -16.50 -20.36 4.10
N ASP A 32 -17.48 -20.18 3.21
CA ASP A 32 -17.57 -20.94 1.96
C ASP A 32 -16.38 -20.64 1.04
N PHE A 33 -15.98 -19.36 0.94
CA PHE A 33 -14.79 -18.96 0.18
C PHE A 33 -13.49 -19.52 0.75
N LEU A 34 -13.28 -19.42 2.07
CA LEU A 34 -12.10 -19.96 2.75
C LEU A 34 -12.02 -21.49 2.59
N ALA A 35 -13.15 -22.20 2.70
CA ALA A 35 -13.20 -23.64 2.47
C ALA A 35 -12.88 -24.01 1.01
N ALA A 36 -13.34 -23.22 0.04
CA ALA A 36 -13.10 -23.43 -1.38
C ALA A 36 -11.62 -23.23 -1.78
N ALA A 37 -10.84 -22.46 -1.00
CA ALA A 37 -9.41 -22.30 -1.22
C ALA A 37 -8.61 -23.61 -1.04
N LYS A 38 -9.17 -24.61 -0.33
CA LYS A 38 -8.59 -25.96 -0.12
C LYS A 38 -7.20 -25.95 0.51
N VAL A 39 -6.91 -24.93 1.32
CA VAL A 39 -5.67 -24.83 2.10
C VAL A 39 -5.90 -25.57 3.42
N ALA A 40 -5.21 -26.69 3.63
CA ALA A 40 -5.45 -27.54 4.80
C ALA A 40 -4.98 -26.89 6.12
N LYS A 41 -3.91 -26.10 6.05
CA LYS A 41 -3.33 -25.32 7.16
C LYS A 41 -2.66 -24.07 6.59
N PRO A 42 -2.63 -22.95 7.33
CA PRO A 42 -1.86 -21.79 6.96
C PRO A 42 -0.40 -22.12 6.64
N THR A 43 0.21 -21.36 5.74
CA THR A 43 1.63 -21.49 5.44
C THR A 43 2.42 -20.92 6.60
N LYS A 44 3.29 -21.74 7.23
CA LYS A 44 4.09 -21.30 8.38
C LYS A 44 4.79 -19.97 8.09
N ASN A 45 4.66 -19.01 9.01
CA ASN A 45 5.28 -17.69 8.95
C ASN A 45 4.82 -16.81 7.77
N ALA A 46 3.78 -17.18 7.03
CA ALA A 46 3.14 -16.29 6.06
C ALA A 46 2.44 -15.16 6.81
N ARG A 47 3.12 -14.01 6.94
CA ARG A 47 2.67 -12.85 7.73
C ARG A 47 2.22 -11.68 6.86
N ILE A 48 2.60 -11.69 5.59
CA ILE A 48 2.29 -10.64 4.62
C ILE A 48 1.36 -11.23 3.56
N LEU A 49 0.29 -10.51 3.22
CA LEU A 49 -0.66 -10.88 2.18
C LEU A 49 -0.73 -9.82 1.08
N ILE A 50 -0.97 -10.25 -0.16
CA ILE A 50 -1.55 -9.40 -1.20
C ILE A 50 -2.94 -9.98 -1.51
N ALA A 51 -3.98 -9.16 -1.46
CA ALA A 51 -5.34 -9.58 -1.74
C ALA A 51 -6.14 -8.47 -2.46
N PRO A 52 -7.14 -8.84 -3.29
CA PRO A 52 -7.95 -7.89 -4.03
C PRO A 52 -8.94 -7.14 -3.13
N HIS A 53 -9.45 -6.02 -3.63
CA HIS A 53 -10.41 -5.14 -2.95
C HIS A 53 -11.62 -4.73 -3.80
N ALA A 54 -11.90 -5.41 -4.92
CA ALA A 54 -13.25 -5.33 -5.51
C ALA A 54 -14.33 -5.94 -4.60
N GLY A 55 -15.61 -5.73 -4.93
CA GLY A 55 -16.73 -6.32 -4.23
C GLY A 55 -16.66 -7.85 -4.12
N TYR A 56 -17.17 -8.42 -3.01
CA TYR A 56 -16.99 -9.83 -2.66
C TYR A 56 -17.65 -10.82 -3.64
N SER A 57 -18.66 -10.39 -4.38
CA SER A 57 -19.25 -11.16 -5.49
C SER A 57 -18.24 -11.46 -6.60
N TYR A 58 -17.27 -10.59 -6.83
CA TYR A 58 -16.25 -10.70 -7.88
C TYR A 58 -14.93 -11.28 -7.35
N SER A 59 -14.37 -10.65 -6.32
CA SER A 59 -13.00 -10.93 -5.87
C SER A 59 -12.92 -11.68 -4.55
N GLY A 60 -14.03 -11.80 -3.81
CA GLY A 60 -14.07 -12.37 -2.47
C GLY A 60 -13.50 -13.79 -2.43
N ALA A 61 -13.91 -14.66 -3.36
CA ALA A 61 -13.36 -16.02 -3.47
C ALA A 61 -11.86 -16.06 -3.81
N THR A 62 -11.34 -15.05 -4.53
CA THR A 62 -9.91 -14.92 -4.81
C THR A 62 -9.16 -14.51 -3.54
N ALA A 63 -9.62 -13.47 -2.84
CA ALA A 63 -9.04 -13.00 -1.57
C ALA A 63 -8.92 -14.11 -0.53
N ALA A 64 -9.91 -15.01 -0.42
CA ALA A 64 -9.87 -16.15 0.48
C ALA A 64 -8.60 -17.00 0.34
N HIS A 65 -8.00 -17.09 -0.86
CA HIS A 65 -6.77 -17.85 -1.02
C HIS A 65 -5.60 -17.22 -0.24
N ALA A 66 -5.44 -15.89 -0.23
CA ALA A 66 -4.43 -15.23 0.59
C ALA A 66 -4.71 -15.47 2.09
N TYR A 67 -5.94 -15.19 2.53
CA TYR A 67 -6.33 -15.32 3.93
C TYR A 67 -6.26 -16.76 4.47
N ALA A 68 -6.52 -17.78 3.63
CA ALA A 68 -6.39 -19.18 4.02
C ALA A 68 -4.93 -19.61 4.22
N HIS A 69 -3.97 -18.94 3.59
CA HIS A 69 -2.54 -19.16 3.78
C HIS A 69 -1.95 -18.36 4.96
N TRP A 70 -2.68 -17.37 5.49
CA TRP A 70 -2.17 -16.44 6.50
C TRP A 70 -1.96 -17.10 7.86
N ASP A 71 -0.71 -17.11 8.32
CA ASP A 71 -0.36 -17.62 9.64
C ASP A 71 -0.55 -16.55 10.70
N ILE A 72 -1.76 -16.54 11.27
CA ILE A 72 -2.15 -15.59 12.31
C ILE A 72 -1.73 -16.02 13.72
N SER A 73 -0.99 -17.12 13.89
CA SER A 73 -0.76 -17.75 15.19
C SER A 73 0.06 -16.90 16.17
N SER A 74 0.90 -16.00 15.66
CA SER A 74 1.65 -15.03 16.47
C SER A 74 1.07 -13.63 16.43
N LEU A 75 0.10 -13.35 15.56
CA LEU A 75 -0.30 -11.98 15.25
C LEU A 75 -1.24 -11.38 16.30
N ASP A 76 -0.86 -10.22 16.81
CA ASP A 76 -1.66 -9.37 17.70
C ASP A 76 -1.98 -8.01 17.05
N ARG A 77 -1.23 -7.64 16.02
CA ARG A 77 -1.36 -6.39 15.26
C ARG A 77 -1.36 -6.66 13.76
N VAL A 78 -2.13 -5.88 13.02
CA VAL A 78 -2.21 -5.95 11.55
C VAL A 78 -2.14 -4.56 10.96
N ILE A 79 -1.23 -4.35 10.02
CA ILE A 79 -1.17 -3.14 9.20
C ILE A 79 -1.89 -3.44 7.88
N VAL A 80 -2.81 -2.56 7.47
CA VAL A 80 -3.49 -2.64 6.16
C VAL A 80 -3.06 -1.45 5.32
N LEU A 81 -2.44 -1.73 4.17
CA LEU A 81 -2.06 -0.74 3.17
C LEU A 81 -3.09 -0.76 2.05
N GLY A 82 -3.77 0.36 1.83
CA GLY A 82 -4.76 0.55 0.76
C GLY A 82 -4.36 1.68 -0.17
N PRO A 83 -4.50 1.56 -1.51
CA PRO A 83 -4.36 2.72 -2.40
C PRO A 83 -5.50 3.74 -2.17
N SER A 84 -5.21 5.02 -2.40
CA SER A 84 -6.22 6.09 -2.43
C SER A 84 -6.92 6.14 -3.79
N HIS A 85 -8.25 6.01 -3.81
CA HIS A 85 -9.07 6.15 -5.02
C HIS A 85 -9.76 7.51 -5.09
N HIS A 86 -10.23 8.05 -3.96
CA HIS A 86 -11.10 9.23 -3.97
C HIS A 86 -10.35 10.56 -3.83
N VAL A 87 -9.19 10.56 -3.19
CA VAL A 87 -8.45 11.78 -2.89
C VAL A 87 -7.04 11.76 -3.48
N PRO A 88 -6.60 12.84 -4.15
CA PRO A 88 -5.20 13.03 -4.45
C PRO A 88 -4.41 13.07 -3.15
N LEU A 89 -3.43 12.17 -3.02
CA LEU A 89 -2.61 12.04 -1.82
C LEU A 89 -1.15 11.92 -2.26
N SER A 90 -0.30 12.82 -1.77
CA SER A 90 1.16 12.72 -1.91
C SER A 90 1.73 12.17 -0.61
N GLY A 91 2.22 10.92 -0.63
CA GLY A 91 2.64 10.21 0.57
C GLY A 91 1.58 9.27 1.13
N CYS A 92 1.61 9.05 2.45
CA CYS A 92 0.68 8.17 3.15
C CYS A 92 -0.15 8.95 4.17
N ALA A 93 -1.36 8.46 4.45
CA ALA A 93 -2.26 9.02 5.46
C ALA A 93 -2.72 7.94 6.46
N LEU A 94 -2.85 8.33 7.73
CA LEU A 94 -3.26 7.45 8.83
C LEU A 94 -4.70 7.71 9.26
N SER A 95 -5.40 6.66 9.69
CA SER A 95 -6.71 6.79 10.32
C SER A 95 -6.60 7.34 11.74
N ARG A 96 -7.64 8.06 12.19
CA ARG A 96 -7.83 8.50 13.58
C ARG A 96 -8.81 7.61 14.35
N CYS A 97 -9.33 6.57 13.71
CA CYS A 97 -10.41 5.75 14.25
C CYS A 97 -9.87 4.70 15.23
N THR A 98 -10.35 4.77 16.46
CA THR A 98 -10.07 3.80 17.55
C THR A 98 -10.81 2.48 17.38
N GLN A 99 -11.84 2.44 16.53
CA GLN A 99 -12.59 1.25 16.18
C GLN A 99 -12.95 1.25 14.70
N ILE A 100 -13.04 0.06 14.12
CA ILE A 100 -13.42 -0.18 12.74
C ILE A 100 -14.61 -1.11 12.75
N ALA A 101 -15.79 -0.61 12.37
CA ALA A 101 -17.00 -1.41 12.33
C ALA A 101 -16.93 -2.42 11.18
N THR A 102 -17.39 -3.64 11.45
CA THR A 102 -17.69 -4.66 10.42
C THR A 102 -18.99 -5.37 10.81
N PRO A 103 -19.73 -5.98 9.87
CA PRO A 103 -20.87 -6.82 10.22
C PRO A 103 -20.49 -7.98 11.16
N LEU A 104 -19.24 -8.44 11.10
CA LEU A 104 -18.70 -9.47 11.98
C LEU A 104 -18.19 -8.91 13.32
N GLY A 105 -18.46 -7.64 13.66
CA GLY A 105 -18.03 -7.00 14.91
C GLY A 105 -16.81 -6.10 14.74
N ASN A 106 -16.66 -5.16 15.67
CA ASN A 106 -15.68 -4.09 15.55
C ASN A 106 -14.26 -4.59 15.77
N LEU A 107 -13.35 -4.26 14.85
CA LEU A 107 -11.92 -4.40 15.06
C LEU A 107 -11.41 -3.19 15.87
N PRO A 108 -10.52 -3.39 16.85
CA PRO A 108 -9.86 -2.30 17.54
C PRO A 108 -8.82 -1.64 16.64
N GLY A 109 -8.77 -0.30 16.60
CA GLY A 109 -7.72 0.45 15.92
C GLY A 109 -6.43 0.47 16.75
N ASP A 110 -5.28 0.32 16.10
CA ASP A 110 -3.96 0.38 16.74
C ASP A 110 -3.45 1.82 16.85
N MET A 111 -3.93 2.55 17.85
CA MET A 111 -3.55 3.95 18.01
C MET A 111 -2.10 4.15 18.45
N ASP A 112 -1.48 3.17 19.10
CA ASP A 112 -0.10 3.28 19.57
C ASP A 112 0.87 3.20 18.38
N THR A 113 0.71 2.20 17.50
CA THR A 113 1.49 2.12 16.26
C THR A 113 1.18 3.29 15.33
N THR A 114 -0.09 3.68 15.21
CA THR A 114 -0.49 4.84 14.40
C THR A 114 0.18 6.14 14.88
N HIS A 115 0.19 6.44 16.18
CA HIS A 115 0.88 7.63 16.69
C HIS A 115 2.39 7.54 16.54
N ARG A 116 3.00 6.37 16.76
CA ARG A 116 4.43 6.15 16.52
C ARG A 116 4.78 6.50 15.08
N LEU A 117 4.11 5.89 14.10
CA LEU A 117 4.31 6.17 12.67
C LEU A 117 4.11 7.65 12.34
N ALA A 118 3.07 8.29 12.88
CA ALA A 118 2.79 9.70 12.62
C ALA A 118 3.86 10.67 13.12
N THR A 119 4.65 10.26 14.12
CA THR A 119 5.68 11.12 14.75
C THR A 119 7.11 10.78 14.30
N SER A 120 7.31 9.65 13.61
CA SER A 120 8.62 9.25 13.09
C SER A 120 9.09 10.12 11.92
N TYR A 121 10.41 10.27 11.78
CA TYR A 121 11.08 10.96 10.67
C TYR A 121 10.51 12.35 10.34
N GLY A 122 10.19 13.17 11.35
CA GLY A 122 9.69 14.52 11.11
C GLY A 122 8.23 14.61 10.63
N GLY A 123 7.46 13.51 10.71
CA GLY A 123 6.01 13.53 10.49
C GLY A 123 5.58 13.49 9.02
N HIS A 124 6.14 12.55 8.25
CA HIS A 124 5.79 12.37 6.84
C HIS A 124 4.34 11.92 6.60
N PHE A 125 3.73 11.20 7.55
CA PHE A 125 2.33 10.81 7.44
C PHE A 125 1.39 11.98 7.65
N THR A 126 0.37 12.04 6.80
CA THR A 126 -0.79 12.92 7.02
C THR A 126 -1.91 12.16 7.74
N TRP A 127 -2.99 12.86 8.08
CA TRP A 127 -4.13 12.25 8.76
C TRP A 127 -5.38 12.30 7.89
N MET A 128 -6.04 11.16 7.73
CA MET A 128 -7.35 11.11 7.10
C MET A 128 -8.39 11.85 7.95
N SER A 129 -9.27 12.61 7.30
CA SER A 129 -10.54 12.95 7.93
C SER A 129 -11.42 11.70 8.00
N LYS A 130 -12.40 11.67 8.91
CA LYS A 130 -13.33 10.53 9.01
C LYS A 130 -14.08 10.29 7.70
N SER A 131 -14.43 11.35 6.96
CA SER A 131 -15.14 11.22 5.68
C SER A 131 -14.26 10.61 4.59
N VAL A 132 -12.96 10.93 4.54
CA VAL A 132 -12.02 10.32 3.60
C VAL A 132 -11.84 8.83 3.94
N ASP A 133 -11.64 8.53 5.22
CA ASP A 133 -11.48 7.15 5.71
C ASP A 133 -12.70 6.27 5.38
N GLU A 134 -13.91 6.80 5.58
CA GLU A 134 -15.16 6.09 5.27
C GLU A 134 -15.56 6.10 3.80
N ALA A 135 -15.03 7.01 2.98
CA ALA A 135 -15.23 6.97 1.53
C ALA A 135 -14.35 5.89 0.87
N GLU A 136 -13.16 5.65 1.42
CA GLU A 136 -12.21 4.70 0.83
C GLU A 136 -12.61 3.24 1.09
N HIS A 137 -12.73 2.46 0.02
CA HIS A 137 -13.08 1.04 0.10
C HIS A 137 -11.87 0.12 0.12
N SER A 138 -10.70 0.56 -0.38
CA SER A 138 -9.52 -0.30 -0.54
C SER A 138 -9.00 -0.88 0.77
N LEU A 139 -9.19 -0.14 1.87
CA LEU A 139 -8.92 -0.62 3.24
C LEU A 139 -10.07 -1.50 3.76
N GLU A 140 -11.31 -1.05 3.55
CA GLU A 140 -12.51 -1.67 4.11
C GLU A 140 -12.69 -3.13 3.71
N MET A 141 -12.39 -3.45 2.46
CA MET A 141 -12.60 -4.79 1.92
C MET A 141 -11.78 -5.89 2.61
N HIS A 142 -10.76 -5.51 3.40
CA HIS A 142 -9.96 -6.45 4.19
C HIS A 142 -10.48 -6.65 5.61
N PHE A 143 -11.26 -5.73 6.17
CA PHE A 143 -11.66 -5.79 7.58
C PHE A 143 -12.58 -6.98 7.90
N PRO A 144 -13.62 -7.31 7.10
CA PRO A 144 -14.42 -8.50 7.37
C PRO A 144 -13.59 -9.80 7.31
N TYR A 145 -12.66 -9.92 6.36
CA TYR A 145 -11.77 -11.08 6.28
C TYR A 145 -10.85 -11.19 7.50
N ILE A 146 -10.26 -10.08 7.97
CA ILE A 146 -9.44 -10.05 9.20
C ILE A 146 -10.28 -10.50 10.39
N ALA A 147 -11.48 -9.92 10.58
CA ALA A 147 -12.38 -10.31 11.67
C ALA A 147 -12.74 -11.81 11.59
N LYS A 148 -13.02 -12.32 10.38
CA LYS A 148 -13.39 -13.71 10.12
C LYS A 148 -12.30 -14.69 10.53
N VAL A 149 -11.08 -14.53 10.01
CA VAL A 149 -10.01 -15.52 10.24
C VAL A 149 -9.59 -15.60 11.71
N PHE A 150 -9.56 -14.46 12.42
CA PHE A 150 -9.25 -14.45 13.85
C PHE A 150 -10.35 -15.09 14.69
N LYS A 151 -11.63 -14.83 14.36
CA LYS A 151 -12.76 -15.46 15.05
C LYS A 151 -12.84 -16.96 14.82
N ASP A 152 -12.67 -17.42 13.58
CA ASP A 152 -12.68 -18.85 13.25
C ASP A 152 -11.54 -19.59 13.97
N ALA A 153 -10.39 -18.94 14.15
CA ALA A 153 -9.28 -19.45 14.95
C ALA A 153 -9.46 -19.30 16.47
N SER A 154 -10.59 -18.77 16.94
CA SER A 154 -10.86 -18.46 18.36
C SER A 154 -9.79 -17.58 19.02
N ARG A 155 -9.19 -16.66 18.24
CA ARG A 155 -8.21 -15.69 18.70
C ARG A 155 -8.87 -14.35 19.05
N PRO A 156 -8.29 -13.55 19.96
CA PRO A 156 -8.63 -12.14 20.08
C PRO A 156 -8.47 -11.42 18.74
N LEU A 157 -9.34 -10.43 18.46
CA LEU A 157 -9.21 -9.59 17.27
C LEU A 157 -7.91 -8.76 17.36
N PRO A 158 -7.15 -8.61 16.27
CA PRO A 158 -5.90 -7.87 16.29
C PRO A 158 -6.17 -6.36 16.34
N LEU A 159 -5.22 -5.59 16.88
CA LEU A 159 -5.22 -4.14 16.67
C LEU A 159 -4.90 -3.85 15.20
N VAL A 160 -5.61 -2.90 14.58
CA VAL A 160 -5.47 -2.61 13.15
C VAL A 160 -4.95 -1.19 12.92
N THR A 161 -3.80 -1.08 12.25
CA THR A 161 -3.28 0.18 11.71
C THR A 161 -3.73 0.33 10.26
N GLN A 162 -4.41 1.42 9.95
CA GLN A 162 -4.94 1.72 8.63
C GLN A 162 -4.07 2.78 7.95
N ILE A 163 -3.48 2.43 6.80
CA ILE A 163 -2.59 3.32 6.04
C ILE A 163 -3.12 3.46 4.62
N LEU A 164 -3.56 4.66 4.28
CA LEU A 164 -3.91 5.04 2.91
C LEU A 164 -2.65 5.49 2.18
N VAL A 165 -2.38 4.88 1.03
CA VAL A 165 -1.16 5.09 0.24
C VAL A 165 -1.53 5.83 -1.03
N GLY A 166 -0.98 7.03 -1.17
CA GLY A 166 -1.10 7.86 -2.36
C GLY A 166 0.06 7.65 -3.32
N ASP A 167 0.42 8.72 -4.03
CA ASP A 167 1.59 8.78 -4.90
C ASP A 167 2.88 8.98 -4.09
N LEU A 168 3.91 8.23 -4.47
CA LEU A 168 5.18 8.15 -3.75
C LEU A 168 6.36 8.50 -4.65
N THR A 169 7.20 9.40 -4.16
CA THR A 169 8.54 9.63 -4.73
C THR A 169 9.52 8.56 -4.24
N PRO A 170 10.65 8.33 -4.94
CA PRO A 170 11.68 7.40 -4.47
C PRO A 170 12.20 7.70 -3.05
N GLU A 171 12.22 8.97 -2.64
CA GLU A 171 12.64 9.36 -1.29
C GLU A 171 11.60 8.95 -0.25
N LEU A 172 10.31 9.17 -0.54
CA LEU A 172 9.21 8.78 0.34
C LEU A 172 9.07 7.26 0.44
N ASP A 173 9.33 6.52 -0.63
CA ASP A 173 9.38 5.05 -0.59
C ASP A 173 10.30 4.55 0.52
N ARG A 174 11.52 5.11 0.60
CA ARG A 174 12.54 4.67 1.54
C ARG A 174 12.10 4.94 2.98
N VAL A 175 11.55 6.13 3.22
CA VAL A 175 11.05 6.52 4.55
C VAL A 175 9.92 5.60 5.00
N TYR A 176 8.87 5.45 4.18
CA TYR A 176 7.73 4.61 4.54
C TYR A 176 8.09 3.12 4.60
N GLY A 177 8.94 2.66 3.68
CA GLY A 177 9.45 1.30 3.63
C GLY A 177 10.21 0.91 4.89
N ASP A 178 11.14 1.76 5.36
CA ASP A 178 11.88 1.52 6.61
C ASP A 178 10.95 1.49 7.82
N LEU A 179 9.99 2.41 7.90
CA LEU A 179 9.01 2.41 9.00
C LEU A 179 8.15 1.14 9.02
N ILE A 180 7.70 0.67 7.85
CA ILE A 180 6.94 -0.58 7.74
C ILE A 180 7.83 -1.79 8.06
N ALA A 181 9.10 -1.79 7.61
CA ALA A 181 10.08 -2.83 7.92
C ALA A 181 10.28 -2.97 9.44
N ARG A 182 10.48 -1.86 10.16
CA ARG A 182 10.64 -1.86 11.62
C ARG A 182 9.45 -2.45 12.36
N GLU A 183 8.22 -2.16 11.92
CA GLU A 183 7.03 -2.77 12.50
C GLU A 183 6.96 -4.28 12.17
N LEU A 184 7.28 -4.69 10.95
CA LEU A 184 7.31 -6.09 10.52
C LEU A 184 8.42 -6.92 11.19
N ALA A 185 9.44 -6.28 11.76
CA ALA A 185 10.45 -6.94 12.58
C ALA A 185 9.83 -7.69 13.77
N ASP A 186 8.75 -7.15 14.35
CA ASP A 186 8.03 -7.79 15.44
C ASP A 186 7.21 -8.98 14.90
N PRO A 187 7.47 -10.23 15.34
CA PRO A 187 6.70 -11.40 14.93
C PRO A 187 5.19 -11.34 15.19
N ALA A 188 4.73 -10.40 16.02
CA ALA A 188 3.32 -10.16 16.29
C ALA A 188 2.60 -9.24 15.29
N VAL A 189 3.31 -8.70 14.29
CA VAL A 189 2.74 -7.79 13.27
C VAL A 189 2.50 -8.52 11.95
N GLY A 190 1.30 -8.44 11.39
CA GLY A 190 0.99 -8.87 10.02
C GLY A 190 0.83 -7.68 9.07
N LEU A 191 1.00 -7.90 7.77
CA LEU A 191 0.75 -6.88 6.74
C LEU A 191 -0.28 -7.40 5.72
N VAL A 192 -1.28 -6.59 5.42
CA VAL A 192 -2.19 -6.81 4.30
C VAL A 192 -1.98 -5.70 3.28
N VAL A 193 -1.59 -6.08 2.07
CA VAL A 193 -1.41 -5.18 0.92
C VAL A 193 -2.63 -5.33 0.01
N SER A 194 -3.41 -4.28 -0.08
CA SER A 194 -4.63 -4.22 -0.87
C SER A 194 -4.32 -3.90 -2.34
N SER A 195 -4.66 -4.80 -3.27
CA SER A 195 -4.48 -4.56 -4.70
C SER A 195 -5.32 -5.48 -5.58
N ASP A 196 -6.10 -4.87 -6.47
CA ASP A 196 -6.48 -5.49 -7.75
C ASP A 196 -5.34 -5.34 -8.77
N PHE A 197 -5.41 -6.08 -9.88
CA PHE A 197 -4.41 -6.12 -10.95
C PHE A 197 -4.94 -5.39 -12.19
N CYS A 198 -4.73 -5.85 -13.43
CA CYS A 198 -5.12 -5.11 -14.62
C CYS A 198 -6.61 -4.74 -14.66
N HIS A 199 -6.90 -3.43 -14.72
CA HIS A 199 -8.18 -2.87 -15.15
C HIS A 199 -8.11 -2.65 -16.67
N TRP A 200 -8.66 -3.59 -17.44
CA TRP A 200 -8.59 -3.59 -18.90
C TRP A 200 -9.93 -3.18 -19.53
N GLY A 201 -9.88 -2.28 -20.50
CA GLY A 201 -11.02 -1.85 -21.28
C GLY A 201 -10.97 -0.36 -21.61
N GLN A 202 -11.83 0.06 -22.54
CA GLN A 202 -11.94 1.47 -22.94
C GLN A 202 -12.34 2.39 -21.78
N ARG A 203 -13.20 1.92 -20.86
CA ARG A 203 -13.62 2.68 -19.67
C ARG A 203 -12.43 3.06 -18.77
N PHE A 204 -11.44 2.18 -18.67
CA PHE A 204 -10.21 2.41 -17.91
C PHE A 204 -9.11 3.11 -18.72
N ARG A 205 -9.40 3.48 -19.97
CA ARG A 205 -8.44 4.04 -20.94
C ARG A 205 -7.19 3.16 -21.10
N PHE A 206 -7.34 1.86 -20.92
CA PHE A 206 -6.25 0.90 -20.97
C PHE A 206 -6.67 -0.35 -21.74
N THR A 207 -6.18 -0.49 -22.97
CA THR A 207 -6.44 -1.65 -23.83
C THR A 207 -5.14 -2.26 -24.34
N HIS A 208 -4.10 -2.30 -23.48
CA HIS A 208 -2.81 -2.88 -23.85
C HIS A 208 -2.98 -4.33 -24.30
N TYR A 209 -2.27 -4.72 -25.36
CA TYR A 209 -2.33 -6.07 -25.89
C TYR A 209 -0.93 -6.58 -26.19
N THR A 210 -0.59 -7.72 -25.60
CA THR A 210 0.69 -8.41 -25.70
C THR A 210 0.51 -9.65 -26.60
N PRO A 211 1.02 -9.64 -27.85
CA PRO A 211 0.83 -10.72 -28.80
C PRO A 211 1.58 -12.01 -28.47
N THR A 212 2.58 -11.95 -27.57
CA THR A 212 3.44 -13.10 -27.20
C THR A 212 3.54 -13.19 -25.67
N PRO A 213 2.73 -14.04 -25.01
CA PRO A 213 2.73 -14.22 -23.56
C PRO A 213 4.11 -14.53 -22.95
N THR A 214 4.97 -15.22 -23.70
CA THR A 214 6.32 -15.60 -23.26
C THR A 214 7.32 -14.46 -23.23
N ALA A 215 7.09 -13.35 -23.93
CA ALA A 215 8.06 -12.25 -24.02
C ALA A 215 8.17 -11.41 -22.74
N LEU A 216 7.14 -11.42 -21.87
CA LEU A 216 7.16 -10.67 -20.61
C LEU A 216 7.69 -11.50 -19.43
N CYS A 217 7.70 -12.83 -19.51
CA CYS A 217 8.25 -13.70 -18.46
C CYS A 217 9.78 -13.84 -18.49
N ASP A 218 10.43 -13.45 -19.60
CA ASP A 218 11.87 -13.66 -19.81
C ASP A 218 12.75 -12.51 -19.26
N CYS A 219 12.22 -11.67 -18.36
CA CYS A 219 12.99 -10.70 -17.58
C CYS A 219 13.81 -11.39 -16.46
N SER A 220 14.51 -12.46 -16.81
CA SER A 220 15.67 -12.95 -16.07
C SER A 220 16.87 -12.06 -16.42
N HIS A 221 17.14 -11.03 -15.63
CA HIS A 221 18.47 -10.42 -15.62
C HIS A 221 19.39 -11.29 -14.76
N PRO A 222 20.46 -11.90 -15.31
CA PRO A 222 21.54 -12.42 -14.49
C PRO A 222 22.31 -11.24 -13.91
N ARG A 223 22.62 -11.28 -12.61
CA ARG A 223 23.72 -10.49 -12.03
C ARG A 223 25.01 -10.80 -12.81
N ALA A 224 25.34 -10.01 -13.82
CA ALA A 224 26.66 -10.06 -14.45
C ALA A 224 26.97 -8.74 -15.19
N HIS A 225 27.99 -8.05 -14.69
CA HIS A 225 28.75 -7.06 -15.45
C HIS A 225 29.19 -7.65 -16.80
N HIS A 226 28.71 -7.12 -17.92
CA HIS A 226 29.51 -6.95 -19.13
C HIS A 226 28.84 -5.98 -20.10
N HIS A 227 29.61 -4.98 -20.52
CA HIS A 227 29.29 -4.11 -21.64
C HIS A 227 29.15 -4.93 -22.92
N HIS A 228 27.94 -5.04 -23.45
CA HIS A 228 27.72 -5.20 -24.87
C HIS A 228 26.52 -4.38 -25.31
N HIS A 229 26.78 -3.44 -26.22
CA HIS A 229 25.77 -2.82 -27.05
C HIS A 229 25.06 -3.90 -27.87
N ASP A 230 23.78 -4.13 -27.61
CA ASP A 230 22.89 -4.68 -28.62
C ASP A 230 21.59 -3.86 -28.67
N ALA A 231 21.15 -3.60 -29.89
CA ALA A 231 20.15 -2.61 -30.22
C ALA A 231 18.73 -3.08 -29.85
N GLY A 232 17.91 -2.15 -29.37
CA GLY A 232 16.61 -2.40 -28.77
C GLY A 232 15.64 -3.21 -29.65
N HIS A 233 15.15 -4.32 -29.10
CA HIS A 233 13.84 -4.85 -29.42
C HIS A 233 12.82 -4.17 -28.52
N HIS A 234 12.40 -2.97 -28.91
CA HIS A 234 11.18 -2.37 -28.37
C HIS A 234 10.01 -3.28 -28.73
N ALA A 235 9.34 -3.85 -27.74
CA ALA A 235 8.05 -4.49 -27.94
C ALA A 235 7.08 -3.40 -28.42
N ASN A 236 6.93 -3.27 -29.73
CA ASN A 236 6.00 -2.33 -30.34
C ASN A 236 4.59 -2.61 -29.79
N CYS A 237 4.02 -1.61 -29.11
CA CYS A 237 2.61 -1.52 -28.79
C CYS A 237 1.84 -1.39 -30.11
N ALA A 238 1.59 -2.50 -30.79
CA ALA A 238 0.79 -2.49 -32.01
C ALA A 238 -0.68 -2.19 -31.64
N ASP A 239 -1.36 -1.41 -32.50
CA ASP A 239 -2.78 -1.08 -32.34
C ASP A 239 -3.58 -2.38 -32.13
N PRO A 240 -4.27 -2.56 -30.98
CA PRO A 240 -5.00 -3.78 -30.66
C PRO A 240 -5.94 -4.22 -31.80
N ALA A 241 -6.58 -3.26 -32.49
CA ALA A 241 -7.48 -3.55 -33.60
C ALA A 241 -6.77 -4.20 -34.79
N SER A 242 -5.54 -3.77 -35.09
CA SER A 242 -4.71 -4.31 -36.16
C SER A 242 -4.16 -5.71 -35.83
N VAL A 243 -3.88 -6.00 -34.56
CA VAL A 243 -3.31 -7.27 -34.11
C VAL A 243 -4.37 -8.35 -33.92
N LEU A 244 -5.56 -7.99 -33.42
CA LEU A 244 -6.70 -8.91 -33.26
C LEU A 244 -7.24 -9.43 -34.60
N ALA A 245 -6.99 -8.71 -35.70
CA ALA A 245 -7.33 -9.16 -37.05
C ALA A 245 -6.39 -10.27 -37.59
N ALA A 246 -5.28 -10.56 -36.91
CA ALA A 246 -4.36 -11.61 -37.31
C ALA A 246 -4.90 -13.01 -36.98
N ARG A 247 -4.77 -13.96 -37.91
CA ARG A 247 -5.31 -15.34 -37.80
C ARG A 247 -4.81 -16.16 -36.59
N ASN A 248 -3.75 -15.72 -35.92
CA ASN A 248 -3.12 -16.38 -34.77
C ASN A 248 -3.03 -15.47 -33.54
N ALA A 249 -3.91 -14.45 -33.43
CA ALA A 249 -3.93 -13.57 -32.27
C ALA A 249 -4.29 -14.36 -30.99
N VAL A 250 -3.53 -14.12 -29.92
CA VAL A 250 -3.83 -14.61 -28.58
C VAL A 250 -5.15 -13.96 -28.11
N PRO A 251 -6.07 -14.70 -27.47
CA PRO A 251 -7.27 -14.11 -26.89
C PRO A 251 -6.92 -12.98 -25.90
N ILE A 252 -7.68 -11.89 -25.90
CA ILE A 252 -7.37 -10.69 -25.09
C ILE A 252 -7.20 -11.04 -23.61
N HIS A 253 -8.12 -11.81 -23.03
CA HIS A 253 -8.00 -12.24 -21.64
C HIS A 253 -6.72 -13.02 -21.31
N GLN A 254 -6.15 -13.78 -22.28
CA GLN A 254 -4.86 -14.45 -22.09
C GLN A 254 -3.69 -13.47 -22.19
N SER A 255 -3.81 -12.43 -23.02
CA SER A 255 -2.84 -11.32 -23.02
C SER A 255 -2.85 -10.58 -21.69
N ILE A 256 -4.04 -10.30 -21.12
CA ILE A 256 -4.17 -9.67 -19.80
C ILE A 256 -3.53 -10.56 -18.73
N GLU A 257 -3.84 -11.85 -18.74
CA GLU A 257 -3.25 -12.82 -17.81
C GLU A 257 -1.72 -12.87 -17.93
N ALA A 258 -1.17 -12.85 -19.14
CA ALA A 258 0.27 -12.82 -19.34
C ALA A 258 0.92 -11.55 -18.78
N LEU A 259 0.28 -10.40 -19.00
CA LEU A 259 0.73 -9.12 -18.47
C LEU A 259 0.74 -9.14 -16.93
N ASP A 260 -0.37 -9.53 -16.30
CA ASP A 260 -0.46 -9.62 -14.85
C ASP A 260 0.55 -10.61 -14.26
N ARG A 261 0.68 -11.80 -14.87
CA ARG A 261 1.62 -12.83 -14.41
C ARG A 261 3.08 -12.40 -14.48
N ALA A 262 3.46 -11.55 -15.45
CA ALA A 262 4.79 -10.99 -15.50
C ALA A 262 5.06 -10.10 -14.27
N GLY A 263 4.11 -9.22 -13.93
CA GLY A 263 4.17 -8.42 -12.71
C GLY A 263 4.18 -9.28 -11.43
N MET A 264 3.31 -10.28 -11.34
CA MET A 264 3.27 -11.23 -10.22
C MET A 264 4.62 -11.95 -10.03
N HIS A 265 5.24 -12.41 -11.12
CA HIS A 265 6.52 -13.12 -11.05
C HIS A 265 7.67 -12.20 -10.58
N ILE A 266 7.63 -10.92 -10.92
CA ILE A 266 8.58 -9.93 -10.39
C ILE A 266 8.40 -9.75 -8.87
N ILE A 267 7.15 -9.63 -8.41
CA ILE A 267 6.81 -9.49 -6.99
C ILE A 267 7.27 -10.74 -6.21
N GLU A 268 7.09 -11.95 -6.73
CA GLU A 268 7.56 -13.20 -6.09
C GLU A 268 9.07 -13.23 -5.87
N ARG A 269 9.84 -12.55 -6.74
CA ARG A 269 11.30 -12.42 -6.62
C ARG A 269 11.74 -11.23 -5.76
N LEU A 270 10.80 -10.44 -5.25
CA LEU A 270 11.04 -9.21 -4.47
C LEU A 270 11.87 -8.16 -5.22
N ASP A 271 11.80 -8.17 -6.55
CA ASP A 271 12.65 -7.35 -7.40
C ASP A 271 12.03 -5.96 -7.62
N LEU A 272 12.29 -5.03 -6.68
CA LEU A 272 11.78 -3.67 -6.72
C LEU A 272 12.20 -2.89 -7.99
N PRO A 273 13.48 -2.90 -8.43
CA PRO A 273 13.85 -2.28 -9.70
C PRO A 273 13.09 -2.83 -10.90
N ALA A 274 12.93 -4.15 -11.00
CA ALA A 274 12.16 -4.75 -12.09
C ALA A 274 10.66 -4.41 -12.01
N TRP A 275 10.10 -4.26 -10.80
CA TRP A 275 8.70 -3.86 -10.62
C TRP A 275 8.46 -2.44 -11.15
N ILE A 276 9.35 -1.51 -10.82
CA ILE A 276 9.30 -0.12 -11.31
C ILE A 276 9.44 -0.09 -12.84
N ALA A 277 10.39 -0.86 -13.40
CA ALA A 277 10.56 -0.96 -14.85
C ALA A 277 9.31 -1.52 -15.53
N TYR A 278 8.74 -2.61 -15.01
CA TYR A 278 7.52 -3.23 -15.52
C TYR A 278 6.34 -2.26 -15.56
N LEU A 279 6.08 -1.51 -14.48
CA LEU A 279 5.00 -0.52 -14.44
C LEU A 279 5.26 0.61 -15.46
N ASN A 280 6.51 1.06 -15.57
CA ASN A 280 6.88 2.12 -16.50
C ASN A 280 6.74 1.72 -17.97
N GLU A 281 7.06 0.47 -18.31
CA GLU A 281 7.00 -0.05 -19.67
C GLU A 281 5.60 -0.48 -20.07
N SER A 282 4.94 -1.28 -19.23
CA SER A 282 3.64 -1.86 -19.55
C SER A 282 2.47 -0.89 -19.35
N LYS A 283 2.65 0.07 -18.44
CA LYS A 283 1.58 0.94 -17.93
C LYS A 283 0.39 0.16 -17.35
N ASN A 284 0.60 -1.09 -16.89
CA ASN A 284 -0.48 -1.90 -16.33
C ASN A 284 -1.17 -1.15 -15.18
N THR A 285 -2.49 -1.18 -15.18
CA THR A 285 -3.39 -0.43 -14.28
C THR A 285 -3.58 -1.11 -12.93
N VAL A 286 -2.50 -1.62 -12.34
CA VAL A 286 -2.51 -2.19 -10.99
C VAL A 286 -2.80 -1.07 -9.98
N CYS A 287 -3.95 -1.12 -9.30
CA CYS A 287 -4.40 -0.05 -8.40
C CYS A 287 -3.52 0.05 -7.14
N GLY A 288 -3.17 -1.08 -6.53
CA GLY A 288 -2.29 -1.18 -5.36
C GLY A 288 -0.79 -1.15 -5.71
N ARG A 289 -0.40 -0.58 -6.85
CA ARG A 289 1.01 -0.51 -7.30
C ARG A 289 1.95 0.15 -6.27
N ASN A 290 1.48 1.18 -5.56
CA ASN A 290 2.25 1.89 -4.55
C ASN A 290 2.28 1.13 -3.20
N PRO A 291 1.16 0.59 -2.68
CA PRO A 291 1.20 -0.38 -1.57
C PRO A 291 2.15 -1.56 -1.80
N ILE A 292 2.12 -2.18 -2.99
CA ILE A 292 3.03 -3.28 -3.37
C ILE A 292 4.48 -2.77 -3.38
N ARG A 293 4.73 -1.59 -3.97
CA ARG A 293 6.05 -0.96 -3.98
C ARG A 293 6.59 -0.74 -2.55
N LEU A 294 5.78 -0.23 -1.63
CA LEU A 294 6.17 -0.08 -0.23
C LEU A 294 6.48 -1.40 0.46
N ALA A 295 5.67 -2.43 0.22
CA ALA A 295 5.93 -3.76 0.76
C ALA A 295 7.25 -4.33 0.22
N LEU A 296 7.56 -4.12 -1.07
CA LEU A 296 8.83 -4.53 -1.66
C LEU A 296 10.04 -3.76 -1.10
N VAL A 297 9.89 -2.46 -0.82
CA VAL A 297 10.95 -1.67 -0.16
C VAL A 297 11.20 -2.22 1.25
N ALA A 298 10.14 -2.37 2.05
CA ALA A 298 10.24 -2.90 3.41
C ALA A 298 10.87 -4.31 3.42
N LEU A 299 10.50 -5.17 2.47
CA LEU A 299 11.05 -6.51 2.28
C LEU A 299 12.45 -6.53 1.65
N ASN A 300 12.99 -5.44 1.13
CA ASN A 300 14.39 -5.39 0.75
C ASN A 300 15.25 -4.94 1.94
N ASP A 301 14.77 -3.95 2.69
CA ASP A 301 15.46 -3.41 3.85
C ASP A 301 15.58 -4.43 4.98
N LEU A 302 14.55 -5.24 5.21
CA LEU A 302 14.59 -6.35 6.17
C LEU A 302 15.60 -7.46 5.80
N TYR A 303 16.05 -7.56 4.55
CA TYR A 303 16.59 -8.82 3.99
C TYR A 303 17.91 -8.75 3.22
N GLU A 304 18.60 -7.61 3.18
CA GLU A 304 20.04 -7.56 2.80
C GLU A 304 20.88 -8.60 3.60
N ALA A 305 20.37 -9.10 4.74
CA ALA A 305 20.95 -10.16 5.57
C ALA A 305 20.37 -11.58 5.33
N SER A 306 20.66 -12.20 4.18
CA SER A 306 20.83 -13.67 4.02
C SER A 306 19.72 -14.67 4.44
N LEU A 307 18.44 -14.29 4.48
CA LEU A 307 17.35 -15.21 4.82
C LEU A 307 16.45 -15.53 3.61
N GLU A 308 16.04 -16.81 3.48
CA GLU A 308 15.13 -17.27 2.41
C GLU A 308 13.70 -16.77 2.67
N LEU A 309 13.32 -15.65 2.04
CA LEU A 309 11.92 -15.27 1.92
C LEU A 309 11.24 -16.13 0.85
N ALA A 310 10.04 -16.63 1.14
CA ALA A 310 9.17 -17.23 0.14
C ALA A 310 7.95 -16.34 -0.08
N ALA A 311 7.81 -15.79 -1.28
CA ALA A 311 6.59 -15.15 -1.76
C ALA A 311 5.98 -15.99 -2.88
N ALA A 312 4.66 -16.16 -2.88
CA ALA A 312 3.97 -16.94 -3.90
C ALA A 312 2.57 -16.40 -4.15
N PHE A 313 2.21 -16.23 -5.42
CA PHE A 313 0.82 -16.05 -5.81
C PHE A 313 0.12 -17.39 -5.85
N VAL A 314 -0.98 -17.48 -5.11
CA VAL A 314 -1.76 -18.70 -4.89
C VAL A 314 -3.05 -18.74 -5.68
N LYS A 315 -3.49 -17.58 -6.20
CA LYS A 315 -4.70 -17.47 -7.01
C LYS A 315 -4.60 -16.30 -7.99
N TYR A 316 -5.14 -16.53 -9.18
CA TYR A 316 -5.44 -15.52 -10.19
C TYR A 316 -6.86 -15.74 -10.72
N ALA A 317 -7.57 -14.65 -10.97
CA ALA A 317 -8.89 -14.63 -11.59
C ALA A 317 -9.07 -13.33 -12.38
N GLN A 318 -10.10 -13.30 -13.24
CA GLN A 318 -10.55 -12.11 -13.95
C GLN A 318 -12.07 -12.00 -13.76
N SER A 319 -12.60 -10.79 -13.61
CA SER A 319 -14.04 -10.56 -13.45
C SER A 319 -14.83 -11.09 -14.65
N SER A 320 -14.26 -11.00 -15.86
CA SER A 320 -14.80 -11.58 -17.07
C SER A 320 -13.67 -11.99 -18.03
N ARG A 321 -13.99 -12.86 -19.01
CA ARG A 321 -13.04 -13.21 -20.09
C ARG A 321 -13.28 -12.30 -21.29
N VAL A 322 -12.55 -11.19 -21.35
CA VAL A 322 -12.54 -10.25 -22.47
C VAL A 322 -12.28 -10.99 -23.80
N ALA A 323 -13.20 -10.79 -24.76
CA ALA A 323 -13.14 -11.40 -26.08
C ALA A 323 -13.10 -10.33 -27.19
N GLN A 324 -13.62 -9.14 -26.94
CA GLN A 324 -13.72 -8.02 -27.88
C GLN A 324 -13.20 -6.72 -27.25
N LEU A 325 -12.78 -5.76 -28.08
CA LEU A 325 -12.23 -4.46 -27.62
C LEU A 325 -13.22 -3.60 -26.82
N LYS A 326 -14.52 -3.86 -26.97
CA LYS A 326 -15.57 -3.17 -26.23
C LYS A 326 -15.85 -3.78 -24.85
N ASP A 327 -15.35 -5.00 -24.61
CA ASP A 327 -15.51 -5.65 -23.32
C ASP A 327 -14.53 -5.02 -22.32
N SER A 328 -14.74 -5.26 -21.03
CA SER A 328 -13.83 -4.85 -19.95
C SER A 328 -13.73 -5.94 -18.89
N SER A 329 -12.63 -5.93 -18.15
CA SER A 329 -12.43 -6.79 -17.00
C SER A 329 -11.48 -6.16 -15.99
N VAL A 330 -11.58 -6.60 -14.74
CA VAL A 330 -10.57 -6.38 -13.70
C VAL A 330 -9.97 -7.72 -13.33
N SER A 331 -8.65 -7.75 -13.15
CA SER A 331 -7.93 -8.94 -12.69
C SER A 331 -7.76 -8.94 -11.17
N TYR A 332 -7.84 -10.12 -10.57
CA TYR A 332 -7.67 -10.33 -9.14
C TYR A 332 -6.57 -11.35 -8.90
N ALA A 333 -5.68 -11.05 -7.96
CA ALA A 333 -4.62 -11.96 -7.57
C ALA A 333 -4.49 -12.03 -6.06
N SER A 334 -4.05 -13.18 -5.54
CA SER A 334 -3.82 -13.35 -4.12
C SER A 334 -2.48 -14.02 -3.90
N ALA A 335 -1.71 -13.48 -2.96
CA ALA A 335 -0.38 -13.95 -2.61
C ALA A 335 -0.18 -13.91 -1.10
N TYR A 336 0.84 -14.63 -0.65
CA TYR A 336 1.43 -14.46 0.66
C TYR A 336 2.95 -14.30 0.53
N ALA A 337 3.57 -13.73 1.56
CA ALA A 337 5.01 -13.80 1.76
C ALA A 337 5.33 -14.21 3.21
N THR A 338 6.37 -15.04 3.36
CA THR A 338 6.82 -15.55 4.66
C THR A 338 7.90 -14.67 5.25
N VAL A 339 7.72 -14.21 6.49
CA VAL A 339 8.77 -13.48 7.23
C VAL A 339 9.51 -14.48 8.13
N PRO A 340 10.79 -14.81 7.85
CA PRO A 340 11.57 -15.74 8.67
C PRO A 340 11.68 -15.29 10.12
N GLU A 341 11.81 -16.26 11.03
CA GLU A 341 12.15 -16.01 12.43
C GLU A 341 13.60 -15.49 12.52
N GLY A 342 13.89 -14.52 13.39
CA GLY A 342 15.24 -13.99 13.60
C GLY A 342 15.55 -12.65 12.94
N VAL A 343 14.62 -12.12 12.13
CA VAL A 343 14.74 -10.79 11.47
C VAL A 343 14.90 -9.67 12.51
N GLU A 344 14.32 -9.83 13.70
CA GLU A 344 14.43 -8.87 14.80
C GLU A 344 15.88 -8.59 15.24
N ARG A 345 16.79 -9.54 15.04
CA ARG A 345 18.21 -9.40 15.43
C ARG A 345 19.03 -8.59 14.43
N ILE A 346 18.56 -8.48 13.19
CA ILE A 346 19.26 -7.79 12.11
C ILE A 346 18.99 -6.29 12.23
N LEU A 347 17.72 -5.90 12.36
CA LEU A 347 17.36 -4.48 12.49
C LEU A 347 17.86 -3.82 13.78
N ALA A 348 17.97 -4.56 14.89
CA ALA A 348 18.53 -4.04 16.12
C ALA A 348 20.01 -3.64 15.97
N ALA A 349 20.77 -4.35 15.12
CA ALA A 349 22.18 -4.03 14.86
C ALA A 349 22.35 -2.78 13.98
N ASP A 350 21.41 -2.52 13.06
CA ASP A 350 21.41 -1.33 12.21
C ASP A 350 20.86 -0.08 12.93
N ALA A 351 19.90 -0.26 13.86
CA ALA A 351 19.40 0.82 14.70
C ALA A 351 20.49 1.38 15.63
N ASP A 352 21.31 0.51 16.24
CA ASP A 352 22.47 0.92 17.04
C ASP A 352 23.54 1.66 16.21
N ALA A 353 23.58 1.46 14.89
CA ALA A 353 24.49 2.16 13.98
C ALA A 353 23.94 3.53 13.55
N ASN A 354 22.63 3.64 13.29
CA ASN A 354 21.99 4.89 12.87
C ASN A 354 21.71 5.87 14.04
N ASP A 355 21.50 5.37 15.27
CA ASP A 355 21.38 6.24 16.46
C ASP A 355 22.71 6.98 16.73
N MET A 356 23.86 6.42 16.35
CA MET A 356 25.14 7.14 16.40
C MET A 356 25.20 8.29 15.39
N ASP A 357 24.62 8.13 14.20
CA ASP A 357 24.61 9.16 13.16
C ASP A 357 23.64 10.31 13.50
N GLU A 358 22.48 10.02 14.13
CA GLU A 358 21.55 11.06 14.61
C GLU A 358 22.12 11.86 15.80
N ASP A 359 22.90 11.22 16.68
CA ASP A 359 23.60 11.92 17.77
C ASP A 359 24.81 12.74 17.26
N GLU A 360 25.53 12.27 16.23
CA GLU A 360 26.57 13.06 15.55
C GLU A 360 25.99 14.27 14.79
N GLU A 361 24.86 14.14 14.08
CA GLU A 361 24.18 15.29 13.45
C GLU A 361 23.71 16.31 14.51
N ARG A 362 23.26 15.85 15.68
CA ARG A 362 22.90 16.72 16.82
C ARG A 362 24.11 17.38 17.47
N GLU A 363 25.29 16.76 17.48
CA GLU A 363 26.53 17.38 17.94
C GLU A 363 27.08 18.41 16.94
N VAL A 364 27.01 18.13 15.64
CA VAL A 364 27.42 19.08 14.58
C VAL A 364 26.57 20.34 14.62
N LEU A 365 25.27 20.24 14.88
CA LEU A 365 24.37 21.39 15.04
C LEU A 365 24.57 22.16 16.36
N ARG A 366 25.20 21.56 17.38
CA ARG A 366 25.58 22.26 18.63
C ARG A 366 26.96 22.90 18.58
N GLY A 367 27.83 22.46 17.65
CA GLY A 367 29.19 22.96 17.50
C GLY A 367 29.31 24.33 16.81
N ASP A 368 28.26 24.80 16.11
CA ASP A 368 28.31 26.01 15.29
C ASP A 368 27.79 27.28 16.00
N GLU A 369 27.40 27.19 17.28
CA GLU A 369 27.00 28.35 18.11
C GLU A 369 28.12 28.86 19.05
N SER A 370 29.39 28.48 18.85
CA SER A 370 30.47 28.95 19.72
C SER A 370 31.71 29.50 19.01
N THR A 371 31.55 30.33 17.97
CA THR A 371 32.66 31.18 17.49
C THR A 371 32.22 32.53 16.92
N HIS A 372 31.68 33.43 17.76
CA HIS A 372 31.84 34.87 17.49
C HIS A 372 31.49 35.74 18.70
N LEU A 373 32.47 36.06 19.54
CA LEU A 373 32.59 37.39 20.16
C LEU A 373 34.08 37.61 20.42
N GLY A 374 34.69 38.46 19.59
CA GLY A 374 36.01 39.02 19.81
C GLY A 374 35.92 40.15 20.84
N ASP A 375 36.94 40.19 21.69
CA ASP A 375 37.24 41.27 22.61
C ASP A 375 37.54 42.56 21.84
N ASP A 376 36.92 43.67 22.21
CA ASP A 376 37.50 45.01 22.09
C ASP A 376 36.90 45.88 23.22
N ASP A 377 37.80 46.33 24.10
CA ASP A 377 37.59 47.32 25.16
C ASP A 377 37.33 48.71 24.56
N ASP A 378 36.42 49.50 25.17
CA ASP A 378 36.66 50.91 25.54
C ASP A 378 35.40 51.56 26.18
N ASP A 379 35.54 51.85 27.47
CA ASP A 379 35.19 53.08 28.22
C ASP A 379 33.89 53.90 27.98
N MET A 380 33.30 54.24 29.15
CA MET A 380 32.60 55.46 29.58
C MET A 380 31.06 55.62 29.47
N ASP A 381 30.51 55.80 30.67
CA ASP A 381 29.53 56.80 31.13
C ASP A 381 28.02 56.65 30.87
N GLU A 382 27.34 56.36 31.98
CA GLU A 382 26.23 57.10 32.62
C GLU A 382 24.94 57.50 31.86
N GLU A 383 23.85 57.31 32.63
CA GLU A 383 22.54 58.00 32.61
C GLU A 383 21.42 57.56 31.63
N ASP A 384 20.50 56.81 32.22
CA ASP A 384 19.10 57.17 32.53
C ASP A 384 18.08 57.55 31.42
N ALA A 385 16.85 57.12 31.73
CA ALA A 385 15.56 57.67 31.32
C ALA A 385 14.99 57.40 29.90
N SER A 386 13.97 56.54 29.93
CA SER A 386 12.58 56.87 29.55
C SER A 386 12.06 56.58 28.13
N GLN A 387 11.03 55.73 28.12
CA GLN A 387 9.68 55.88 27.52
C GLN A 387 9.45 55.89 26.00
N ALA A 388 8.23 55.36 25.71
CA ALA A 388 7.37 55.51 24.53
C ALA A 388 7.54 54.45 23.44
N THR A 389 6.69 53.43 23.31
CA THR A 389 5.25 53.38 22.93
C THR A 389 4.93 53.85 21.51
N SER A 390 4.06 53.06 20.86
CA SER A 390 3.24 53.34 19.66
C SER A 390 4.00 53.20 18.33
N SER A 391 3.44 52.66 17.23
CA SER A 391 2.09 52.21 16.86
C SER A 391 2.12 51.73 15.40
N ALA A 392 1.06 51.01 15.00
CA ALA A 392 0.54 50.85 13.63
C ALA A 392 1.41 50.00 12.66
N GLY A 393 0.85 49.11 11.84
CA GLY A 393 -0.53 48.95 11.38
C GLY A 393 -0.55 49.01 9.85
N ASP A 394 -1.16 48.00 9.25
CA ASP A 394 -1.58 47.87 7.85
C ASP A 394 -0.42 47.70 6.83
N ASN A 395 -0.54 46.98 5.71
CA ASN A 395 -1.73 46.63 4.95
C ASN A 395 -1.44 45.45 4.00
N ALA A 396 -2.54 44.89 3.50
CA ALA A 396 -2.70 43.76 2.60
C ALA A 396 -1.90 43.80 1.28
N ASN A 397 -1.74 42.63 0.66
CA ASN A 397 -1.97 42.47 -0.77
C ASN A 397 -2.36 41.04 -1.14
N ASP A 398 -3.56 40.92 -1.72
CA ASP A 398 -4.08 39.79 -2.49
C ASP A 398 -3.23 39.53 -3.74
N VAL A 399 -3.12 38.26 -4.13
CA VAL A 399 -2.92 37.89 -5.54
C VAL A 399 -3.70 36.61 -5.83
N ASP A 400 -4.70 36.74 -6.71
CA ASP A 400 -5.42 35.67 -7.36
C ASP A 400 -4.50 34.83 -8.27
N ALA A 401 -4.73 33.51 -8.30
CA ALA A 401 -4.33 32.65 -9.40
C ALA A 401 -5.33 31.49 -9.55
N GLU A 402 -6.26 31.63 -10.50
CA GLU A 402 -7.02 30.51 -11.05
C GLU A 402 -6.12 29.66 -11.98
N GLY A 403 -6.26 28.35 -11.89
CA GLY A 403 -5.57 27.39 -12.75
C GLY A 403 -6.09 25.96 -12.57
N ASP A 404 -7.17 25.65 -13.30
CA ASP A 404 -7.54 24.37 -13.92
C ASP A 404 -7.31 23.06 -13.13
N SER A 405 -8.38 22.54 -12.51
CA SER A 405 -8.47 21.14 -12.06
C SER A 405 -9.81 20.56 -12.47
N ARG A 406 -9.79 19.66 -13.46
CA ARG A 406 -10.96 18.86 -13.85
C ARG A 406 -10.53 17.44 -14.23
N MET A 407 -10.04 16.70 -13.25
CA MET A 407 -9.99 15.24 -13.23
C MET A 407 -10.42 14.83 -11.81
N GLY A 408 -11.56 14.15 -11.68
CA GLY A 408 -12.02 13.70 -10.36
C GLY A 408 -13.46 13.20 -10.28
N GLU A 409 -14.31 13.41 -11.29
CA GLU A 409 -15.75 13.07 -11.18
C GLU A 409 -16.19 11.83 -11.98
N VAL A 410 -15.29 11.07 -12.61
CA VAL A 410 -15.68 9.95 -13.51
C VAL A 410 -15.45 8.56 -12.90
N GLU A 411 -14.71 8.44 -11.79
CA GLU A 411 -14.36 7.12 -11.23
C GLU A 411 -15.46 6.51 -10.33
N GLU A 412 -16.39 7.31 -9.78
CA GLU A 412 -17.37 6.84 -8.79
C GLU A 412 -18.67 6.22 -9.34
N GLU A 413 -19.02 6.45 -10.61
CA GLU A 413 -20.20 5.82 -11.23
C GLU A 413 -19.84 4.47 -11.90
N ASP A 414 -18.59 4.30 -12.37
CA ASP A 414 -18.22 3.19 -13.27
C ASP A 414 -17.80 1.87 -12.58
N GLU A 415 -17.48 1.88 -11.28
CA GLU A 415 -17.28 0.65 -10.48
C GLU A 415 -18.60 0.10 -9.91
N ARG A 416 -19.63 0.95 -9.77
CA ARG A 416 -21.01 0.53 -9.46
C ARG A 416 -21.76 -0.01 -10.68
N ASP A 417 -21.38 0.38 -11.89
CA ASP A 417 -22.05 0.00 -13.14
C ASP A 417 -21.82 -1.45 -13.60
N GLU A 418 -21.16 -2.29 -12.79
CA GLU A 418 -21.26 -3.76 -12.93
C GLU A 418 -22.61 -4.31 -12.40
N GLU A 419 -23.47 -3.47 -11.81
CA GLU A 419 -24.75 -3.89 -11.20
C GLU A 419 -26.02 -3.69 -12.06
N LYS A 420 -25.94 -3.60 -13.40
CA LYS A 420 -27.16 -3.67 -14.25
C LYS A 420 -27.07 -4.59 -15.46
#